data_AF-A0A926ANN3-F1
#
_entry.id   AF-A0A926ANN3-F1
#
_cell.length_a   1.000
_cell.length_b   1.000
_cell.length_c   1.000
_cell.angle_alpha   90.00
_cell.angle_beta   90.00
_cell.angle_gamma   90.00
#
_symmetry.space_group_name_H-M   'P 1'
#
loop_
_entity.id
_entity.type
_entity.pdbx_description
1 polymer ?
#
loop_
_entity_poly.entity_id
_entity_poly.type
_entity_poly.pdbx_seq_one_letter_code
_entity_poly.pdbx_strand_id
1 'polypeptide(L)' 'FQKFNANAPIDEETSDSRFLGVEPDVYLNWQITSDVALSVRYGLFIPGDSVENDKKFRQFLYTGVTIAF' A
#
# COMPACT_ATOMS: atom_id res chain seq x y z
N PHE A 1 19.57 0.01 -2.82
CA PHE A 1 19.53 -1.04 -3.85
C PHE A 1 18.16 -1.20 -4.55
N GLN A 2 17.35 -0.13 -4.69
CA GLN A 2 16.06 -0.20 -5.44
C GLN A 2 15.79 1.01 -6.35
N LYS A 3 16.76 1.94 -6.50
CA LYS A 3 16.63 3.19 -7.28
C LYS A 3 16.34 3.02 -8.77
N PHE A 4 16.53 1.82 -9.34
CA PHE A 4 16.29 1.54 -10.76
C PHE A 4 15.04 0.69 -11.02
N ASN A 5 14.25 0.40 -9.97
CA ASN A 5 12.99 -0.29 -10.18
C ASN A 5 11.93 0.75 -10.53
N ALA A 6 11.53 0.79 -11.80
CA ALA A 6 10.47 1.66 -12.31
C ALA A 6 9.08 1.38 -11.69
N ASN A 7 8.94 0.30 -10.91
CA ASN A 7 7.74 -0.01 -10.12
C ASN A 7 8.04 0.07 -8.61
N ALA A 8 9.07 0.81 -8.19
CA ALA A 8 9.38 0.99 -6.78
C ALA A 8 8.29 1.86 -6.12
N PRO A 9 7.86 1.53 -4.89
CA PRO A 9 6.73 2.23 -4.25
C PRO A 9 7.00 3.70 -3.84
N ILE A 10 8.22 4.24 -4.04
CA ILE A 10 8.63 5.53 -3.46
C ILE A 10 9.10 6.54 -4.53
N ASP A 11 9.27 6.16 -5.80
CA ASP A 11 9.90 7.03 -6.80
C ASP A 11 8.98 7.24 -8.01
N GLU A 12 8.22 8.33 -7.99
CA GLU A 12 7.38 8.77 -9.11
C GLU A 12 7.59 10.26 -9.35
N GLU A 13 7.71 10.65 -10.63
CA GLU A 13 7.75 12.07 -10.99
C GLU A 13 6.37 12.70 -10.81
N THR A 14 6.32 13.80 -10.07
CA THR A 14 5.09 14.56 -9.82
C THR A 14 5.14 15.93 -10.49
N SER A 15 4.04 16.35 -11.11
CA SER A 15 3.88 17.72 -11.61
C SER A 15 3.49 18.70 -10.49
N ASP A 16 3.29 19.97 -10.85
CA ASP A 16 2.90 21.06 -9.93
C ASP A 16 1.45 20.95 -9.40
N SER A 17 0.73 19.88 -9.76
CA SER A 17 -0.57 19.58 -9.16
C SER A 17 -0.40 19.07 -7.72
N ARG A 18 -1.29 19.50 -6.83
CA ARG A 18 -1.24 19.13 -5.39
C ARG A 18 -1.96 17.83 -5.07
N PHE A 19 -2.73 17.28 -6.01
CA PHE A 19 -3.54 16.10 -5.76
C PHE A 19 -2.81 14.83 -6.22
N LEU A 20 -2.22 14.12 -5.26
CA LEU A 20 -1.46 12.88 -5.47
C LEU A 20 -2.33 11.66 -5.76
N GLY A 21 -3.58 11.64 -5.27
CA GLY A 21 -4.47 10.50 -5.37
C GLY A 21 -5.15 10.15 -4.05
N VAL A 22 -5.80 8.99 -4.03
CA VAL A 22 -6.47 8.43 -2.86
C VAL A 22 -6.09 6.95 -2.69
N GLU A 23 -6.04 6.49 -1.45
CA GLU A 23 -5.74 5.10 -1.13
C GLU A 23 -6.80 4.53 -0.18
N PRO A 24 -7.89 3.93 -0.69
CA PRO A 24 -8.76 3.11 0.14
C PRO A 24 -8.02 1.87 0.64
N ASP A 25 -8.16 1.63 1.95
CA ASP A 25 -7.62 0.48 2.67
C ASP A 25 -8.73 -0.39 3.24
N VAL A 26 -8.57 -1.70 3.14
CA VAL A 26 -9.36 -2.71 3.85
C VAL A 26 -8.44 -3.46 4.80
N TYR A 27 -8.82 -3.57 6.07
CA TYR A 27 -8.06 -4.31 7.07
C TYR A 27 -8.92 -5.34 7.80
N LEU A 28 -8.30 -6.47 8.14
CA LEU A 28 -8.84 -7.52 8.97
C LEU A 28 -7.82 -7.85 10.05
N ASN A 29 -8.22 -7.68 11.31
CA ASN A 29 -7.46 -8.18 12.46
C ASN A 29 -8.30 -9.26 13.11
N TRP A 30 -7.84 -10.51 13.00
CA TRP A 30 -8.54 -11.67 13.52
C TRP A 30 -7.70 -12.34 14.60
N GLN A 31 -8.22 -12.31 15.84
CA GLN A 31 -7.73 -13.17 16.90
C GLN A 31 -8.21 -14.61 16.65
N ILE A 32 -7.32 -15.46 16.16
CA ILE A 32 -7.62 -16.86 15.84
C ILE A 32 -7.72 -17.66 17.14
N THR A 33 -6.74 -17.47 18.04
CA THR A 33 -6.73 -18.01 19.40
C THR A 33 -6.27 -16.92 20.38
N SER A 34 -6.30 -17.21 21.69
CA SER A 34 -5.74 -16.32 22.75
C SER A 34 -4.39 -15.74 22.35
N ASP A 35 -3.51 -16.60 21.85
CA ASP A 35 -2.09 -16.33 21.70
C ASP A 35 -1.70 -16.04 20.25
N VAL A 36 -2.63 -16.20 19.30
CA VAL A 36 -2.38 -16.06 17.85
C VAL A 36 -3.36 -15.09 17.23
N ALA A 37 -2.81 -14.04 16.62
CA ALA A 37 -3.56 -13.07 15.83
C ALA A 37 -3.05 -13.01 14.39
N LEU A 38 -3.99 -12.91 13.45
CA LEU A 38 -3.74 -12.67 12.03
C LEU A 38 -4.14 -11.24 11.68
N SER A 39 -3.25 -10.53 11.00
CA SER A 39 -3.50 -9.20 10.45
C SER A 39 -3.39 -9.26 8.93
N VAL A 40 -4.42 -8.82 8.22
CA VAL A 40 -4.44 -8.67 6.76
C VAL A 40 -4.79 -7.23 6.44
N ARG A 41 -4.04 -6.59 5.55
CA ARG A 41 -4.35 -5.27 5.00
C ARG A 41 -4.19 -5.29 3.49
N TYR A 42 -5.22 -4.81 2.80
CA TYR A 42 -5.22 -4.63 1.36
C TYR A 42 -5.46 -3.15 1.06
N GLY A 43 -4.50 -2.52 0.39
CA GLY A 43 -4.56 -1.12 -0.03
C GLY A 43 -4.62 -1.02 -1.55
N LEU A 44 -5.38 -0.05 -2.06
CA LEU A 44 -5.46 0.25 -3.49
C LEU A 44 -5.18 1.74 -3.70
N PHE A 45 -3.99 2.08 -4.15
CA PHE A 45 -3.63 3.45 -4.49
C PHE A 45 -4.14 3.81 -5.89
N ILE A 46 -4.99 4.84 -5.95
CA ILE A 46 -5.53 5.43 -7.17
C ILE A 46 -4.80 6.75 -7.39
N PRO A 47 -3.92 6.85 -8.40
CA PRO A 47 -3.13 8.06 -8.65
C PRO A 47 -4.02 9.22 -9.09
N GLY A 48 -3.70 10.40 -8.55
CA GLY A 48 -4.32 11.67 -8.89
C GLY A 48 -3.64 12.33 -10.10
N ASP A 49 -4.00 13.59 -10.32
CA ASP A 49 -3.52 14.34 -11.49
C ASP A 49 -2.02 14.62 -11.44
N SER A 50 -1.43 14.70 -10.24
CA SER A 50 -0.02 15.05 -10.11
C SER A 50 0.96 13.93 -10.43
N VAL A 51 0.52 12.66 -10.51
CA VAL A 51 1.38 11.53 -10.88
C VAL A 51 1.47 11.45 -12.41
N GLU A 52 2.62 11.74 -13.00
CA GLU A 52 2.73 11.93 -14.46
C GLU A 52 2.95 10.61 -15.21
N ASN A 53 3.80 9.72 -14.69
CA ASN A 53 4.31 8.57 -15.43
C ASN A 53 3.55 7.26 -15.17
N ASP A 54 2.97 7.08 -13.97
CA ASP A 54 2.23 5.87 -13.61
C ASP A 54 0.80 6.16 -13.13
N LYS A 55 -0.14 6.20 -14.09
CA LYS A 55 -1.59 6.34 -13.83
C LYS A 55 -2.26 5.01 -13.46
N LYS A 56 -1.52 3.91 -13.28
CA LYS A 56 -2.11 2.61 -12.96
C LYS A 56 -2.52 2.56 -11.49
N PHE A 57 -3.55 1.77 -11.20
CA PHE A 57 -3.91 1.48 -9.82
C PHE A 57 -2.85 0.57 -9.21
N ARG A 58 -2.28 0.97 -8.08
CA ARG A 58 -1.28 0.18 -7.37
C ARG A 58 -1.93 -0.56 -6.22
N GLN A 59 -1.71 -1.86 -6.17
CA GLN A 59 -2.27 -2.75 -5.15
C GLN A 59 -1.18 -3.12 -4.14
N PHE A 60 -1.52 -3.08 -2.87
CA PHE A 60 -0.67 -3.50 -1.76
C PHE A 60 -1.39 -4.56 -0.94
N LEU A 61 -0.71 -5.66 -0.65
CA LEU A 61 -1.19 -6.68 0.27
C LEU A 61 -0.15 -6.91 1.37
N TYR A 62 -0.58 -6.76 2.61
CA TYR A 62 0.18 -7.12 3.78
C TYR A 62 -0.56 -8.17 4.58
N THR A 63 0.18 -9.19 5.00
CA THR A 63 -0.30 -10.23 5.91
C THR A 63 0.74 -10.45 7.00
N GLY A 64 0.32 -10.44 8.25
CA GLY A 64 1.18 -10.68 9.41
C GLY A 64 0.51 -11.64 10.38
N VAL A 65 1.31 -12.48 11.02
CA VAL A 65 0.89 -13.32 12.13
C VAL A 65 1.65 -12.90 13.37
N THR A 66 0.93 -12.62 14.45
CA THR A 66 1.48 -12.31 15.75
C THR A 66 1.24 -13.48 16.68
N ILE A 67 2.30 -13.94 17.35
CA ILE A 67 2.23 -14.93 18.42
C ILE A 67 2.69 -14.25 19.70
N ALA A 68 1.87 -14.25 20.74
CA ALA A 68 2.16 -13.66 22.04
C ALA A 68 1.76 -14.65 23.15
N PHE A 69 2.70 -14.93 24.06
CA PHE A 69 2.58 -15.92 25.13
C PHE A 69 2.92 -15.31 26.50
#